data_AF-A0A965GAY9-F1
#
_entry.id   AF-A0A965GAY9-F1
#
_cell.length_a   1.000
_cell.length_b   1.000
_cell.length_c   1.000
_cell.angle_alpha   90.00
_cell.angle_beta   90.00
_cell.angle_gamma   90.00
#
_symmetry.space_group_name_H-M   'P 1'
#
loop_
_entity.id
_entity.type
_entity.pdbx_description
1 polymer ?
#
loop_
_entity_poly.entity_id
_entity_poly.type
_entity_poly.pdbx_seq_one_letter_code
_entity_poly.pdbx_strand_id
1 'polypeptide(L)'
;RPQLLTAQPSLDRGTKILNWLADVTVNQPYGARGDLISPASKLPKLDLNAPAPKGSRQLLQELGPVAFAANLRAQSAVAITDTTFRDAHQSLLATRVRSRDLVQVAPYQARILHKLFSVEAWGGATYDVSLRFLGEDPWARLVALREAMPNICIQMLLRGQNTVGYTPYPVEVTEAFVTEAANAGVDIFRIFDALNDVDQMLPAISAVLKTKTAVAEVAICYTGDLLNPNESLYTLNYYLDLARQVVSAGAHILAIKDMAGLLRPQAAAKLVKALRAEFDVPVHLHTHDTAGGQLATLIAAIDAGVDAVDVASAPMAGTTSQPSASALIAALENTERDSGISLDEMTALEPYWEAVRNVYAPFESGLRGPTGRVYKHEIPGGQLSNLRQQAIALGLGNQFERVEDMYAAANEILGRPPKVTPSSKVVGDLALHLVAVNADPADFAANPQNYDIPDSVVGFMAGELGDLPGGWPEPFRTKVLQGKNPKFGLVAVSPDDLQK
;
A
#
# COMPACT_ATOMS: atom_id res chain seq x y z
N ARG A 1 28.87 -52.53 -10.88
CA ARG A 1 28.67 -51.46 -9.87
C ARG A 1 27.48 -50.60 -10.33
N PRO A 2 26.24 -51.01 -10.05
CA PRO A 2 25.02 -50.31 -10.50
C PRO A 2 24.96 -48.83 -10.08
N GLN A 3 25.58 -48.50 -8.94
CA GLN A 3 25.70 -47.14 -8.41
C GLN A 3 26.48 -46.17 -9.32
N LEU A 4 27.21 -46.65 -10.34
CA LEU A 4 27.86 -45.78 -11.33
C LEU A 4 26.89 -45.24 -12.40
N LEU A 5 25.66 -45.79 -12.48
CA LEU A 5 24.60 -45.37 -13.40
C LEU A 5 23.51 -44.55 -12.69
N THR A 6 23.57 -44.47 -11.36
CA THR A 6 22.66 -43.64 -10.56
C THR A 6 23.28 -42.25 -10.38
N ALA A 7 22.91 -41.33 -11.25
CA ALA A 7 23.34 -39.93 -11.13
C ALA A 7 22.52 -39.22 -10.05
N GLN A 8 23.19 -38.59 -9.09
CA GLN A 8 22.59 -37.58 -8.22
C GLN A 8 22.76 -36.22 -8.90
N PRO A 9 21.71 -35.61 -9.47
CA PRO A 9 21.84 -34.34 -10.15
C PRO A 9 22.31 -33.26 -9.18
N SER A 10 23.45 -32.63 -9.50
CA SER A 10 23.95 -31.48 -8.76
C SER A 10 22.97 -30.32 -8.89
N LEU A 11 22.78 -29.56 -7.81
CA LEU A 11 22.01 -28.31 -7.86
C LEU A 11 22.70 -27.21 -8.69
N ASP A 12 24.01 -27.36 -8.91
CA ASP A 12 24.87 -26.51 -9.76
C ASP A 12 24.72 -25.00 -9.49
N ARG A 13 24.64 -24.63 -8.20
CA ARG A 13 24.38 -23.25 -7.76
C ARG A 13 25.49 -22.28 -8.19
N GLY A 14 26.75 -22.72 -8.16
CA GLY A 14 27.90 -21.89 -8.53
C GLY A 14 27.84 -21.44 -9.99
N THR A 15 27.62 -22.39 -10.91
CA THR A 15 27.49 -22.10 -12.35
C THR A 15 26.30 -21.20 -12.64
N LYS A 16 25.15 -21.43 -12.00
CA LYS A 16 23.96 -20.58 -12.16
C LYS A 16 24.23 -19.12 -11.75
N ILE A 17 24.94 -18.90 -10.63
CA ILE A 17 25.33 -17.55 -10.19
C ILE A 17 26.30 -16.93 -11.17
N LEU A 18 27.32 -17.66 -11.63
CA LEU A 18 28.29 -17.15 -12.61
C LEU A 18 27.63 -16.79 -13.94
N ASN A 19 26.70 -17.60 -14.43
CA ASN A 19 25.95 -17.31 -15.65
C ASN A 19 25.13 -16.03 -15.51
N TRP A 20 24.44 -15.86 -14.38
CA TRP A 20 23.69 -14.63 -14.10
C TRP A 20 24.61 -13.41 -14.00
N LEU A 21 25.74 -13.53 -13.29
CA LEU A 21 26.73 -12.44 -13.19
C LEU A 21 27.32 -12.07 -14.56
N ALA A 22 27.63 -13.05 -15.40
CA ALA A 22 28.13 -12.82 -16.75
C ALA A 22 27.09 -12.08 -17.60
N ASP A 23 25.84 -12.54 -17.59
CA ASP A 23 24.73 -11.93 -18.32
C ASP A 23 24.52 -10.46 -17.93
N VAL A 24 24.34 -10.16 -16.64
CA VAL A 24 24.07 -8.78 -16.19
C VAL A 24 25.28 -7.85 -16.32
N THR A 25 26.51 -8.38 -16.25
CA THR A 25 27.74 -7.59 -16.42
C THR A 25 27.94 -7.17 -17.87
N VAL A 26 27.63 -8.06 -18.82
CA VAL A 26 27.78 -7.81 -20.26
C VAL A 26 26.60 -6.99 -20.79
N ASN A 27 25.37 -7.37 -20.45
CA ASN A 27 24.16 -6.79 -21.04
C ASN A 27 23.67 -5.52 -20.32
N GLN A 28 24.08 -5.29 -19.07
CA GLN A 28 23.81 -4.07 -18.29
C GLN A 28 22.36 -3.55 -18.44
N PRO A 29 21.34 -4.37 -18.11
CA PRO A 29 19.94 -4.04 -18.40
C PRO A 29 19.45 -2.74 -17.72
N TYR A 30 20.16 -2.28 -16.69
CA TYR A 30 19.86 -1.05 -15.94
C TYR A 30 21.02 -0.03 -15.99
N GLY A 31 21.89 -0.13 -16.99
CA GLY A 31 23.08 0.70 -17.14
C GLY A 31 24.27 0.21 -16.30
N ALA A 32 25.38 0.96 -16.40
CA ALA A 32 26.62 0.65 -15.71
C ALA A 32 26.49 0.90 -14.19
N ARG A 33 27.19 0.08 -13.39
CA ARG A 33 27.23 0.24 -11.93
C ARG A 33 27.81 1.60 -11.48
N GLY A 34 28.72 2.18 -12.24
CA GLY A 34 29.38 3.46 -11.91
C GLY A 34 30.00 3.46 -10.51
N ASP A 35 29.90 4.59 -9.80
CA ASP A 35 30.48 4.83 -8.47
C ASP A 35 29.51 4.48 -7.32
N LEU A 36 28.51 3.64 -7.57
CA LEU A 36 27.54 3.24 -6.56
C LEU A 36 28.22 2.46 -5.42
N ILE A 37 28.16 3.04 -4.22
CA ILE A 37 28.62 2.41 -2.98
C ILE A 37 27.64 1.31 -2.53
N SER A 38 28.12 0.38 -1.70
CA SER A 38 27.22 -0.55 -1.01
C SER A 38 26.44 0.18 0.09
N PRO A 39 25.10 0.11 0.13
CA PRO A 39 24.32 0.74 1.20
C PRO A 39 24.78 0.33 2.61
N ALA A 40 25.21 -0.93 2.77
CA ALA A 40 25.81 -1.48 3.98
C ALA A 40 26.87 -0.58 4.65
N SER A 41 27.65 0.14 3.84
CA SER A 41 28.73 1.02 4.33
C SER A 41 28.24 2.24 5.10
N LYS A 42 26.93 2.55 5.00
CA LYS A 42 26.26 3.67 5.68
C LYS A 42 25.53 3.27 6.95
N LEU A 43 25.51 1.98 7.30
CA LEU A 43 24.91 1.52 8.55
C LEU A 43 25.71 2.04 9.75
N PRO A 44 25.03 2.49 10.82
CA PRO A 44 25.71 2.97 12.02
C PRO A 44 26.47 1.84 12.71
N LYS A 45 27.49 2.18 13.49
CA LYS A 45 28.20 1.20 14.33
C LYS A 45 27.33 0.86 15.53
N LEU A 46 26.89 -0.40 15.62
CA LEU A 46 26.01 -0.89 16.68
C LEU A 46 26.36 -2.33 17.04
N ASP A 47 26.23 -2.70 18.31
CA ASP A 47 26.35 -4.10 18.73
C ASP A 47 25.06 -4.86 18.41
N LEU A 48 25.11 -5.68 17.37
CA LEU A 48 23.99 -6.53 16.96
C LEU A 48 23.88 -7.84 17.77
N ASN A 49 24.82 -8.12 18.67
CA ASN A 49 24.73 -9.28 19.55
C ASN A 49 23.88 -9.01 20.79
N ALA A 50 23.80 -7.75 21.23
CA ALA A 50 22.88 -7.35 22.28
C ALA A 50 21.42 -7.54 21.82
N PRO A 51 20.51 -8.05 22.66
CA PRO A 51 19.11 -8.22 22.29
C PRO A 51 18.46 -6.86 21.95
N ALA A 52 17.56 -6.86 20.97
CA ALA A 52 16.77 -5.66 20.67
C ALA A 52 15.89 -5.29 21.88
N PRO A 53 15.73 -3.99 22.21
CA PRO A 53 14.80 -3.57 23.26
C PRO A 53 13.37 -4.05 22.97
N LYS A 54 12.55 -4.27 24.00
CA LYS A 54 11.15 -4.61 23.79
C LYS A 54 10.44 -3.49 23.02
N GLY A 55 9.60 -3.86 22.05
CA GLY A 55 8.82 -2.94 21.23
C GLY A 55 7.36 -3.36 21.14
N SER A 56 6.67 -2.82 20.13
CA SER A 56 5.22 -3.02 19.94
C SER A 56 4.81 -4.48 19.80
N ARG A 57 5.66 -5.37 19.27
CA ARG A 57 5.32 -6.79 19.14
C ARG A 57 5.22 -7.48 20.49
N GLN A 58 6.15 -7.20 21.41
CA GLN A 58 6.08 -7.77 22.77
C GLN A 58 4.81 -7.28 23.47
N LEU A 59 4.46 -6.00 23.29
CA LEU A 59 3.23 -5.43 23.84
C LEU A 59 1.98 -6.14 23.28
N LEU A 60 1.92 -6.37 21.96
CA LEU A 60 0.83 -7.11 21.34
C LEU A 60 0.74 -8.55 21.87
N GLN A 61 1.87 -9.24 22.02
CA GLN A 61 1.91 -10.61 22.56
C GLN A 61 1.45 -10.69 24.02
N GLU A 62 1.76 -9.66 24.82
CA GLU A 62 1.36 -9.58 26.23
C GLU A 62 -0.13 -9.24 26.41
N LEU A 63 -0.63 -8.27 25.64
CA LEU A 63 -1.99 -7.75 25.79
C LEU A 63 -3.03 -8.51 24.95
N GLY A 64 -2.63 -9.09 23.82
CA GLY A 64 -3.53 -9.49 22.76
C GLY A 64 -4.08 -8.30 21.96
N PRO A 65 -4.69 -8.54 20.78
CA PRO A 65 -5.00 -7.49 19.80
C PRO A 65 -6.03 -6.46 20.29
N VAL A 66 -7.04 -6.89 21.05
CA VAL A 66 -8.08 -5.98 21.58
C VAL A 66 -7.50 -4.99 22.59
N ALA A 67 -6.75 -5.48 23.59
CA ALA A 67 -6.16 -4.62 24.61
C ALA A 67 -4.96 -3.82 24.05
N PHE A 68 -4.26 -4.33 23.04
CA PHE A 68 -3.26 -3.57 22.29
C PHE A 68 -3.87 -2.36 21.59
N ALA A 69 -5.01 -2.52 20.91
CA ALA A 69 -5.72 -1.39 20.29
C ALA A 69 -6.29 -0.41 21.33
N ALA A 70 -6.83 -0.91 22.45
CA ALA A 70 -7.27 -0.04 23.55
C ALA A 70 -6.10 0.73 24.19
N ASN A 71 -4.91 0.13 24.26
CA ASN A 71 -3.70 0.81 24.73
C ASN A 71 -3.27 1.91 23.77
N LEU A 72 -3.27 1.65 22.46
CA LEU A 72 -3.05 2.66 21.42
C LEU A 72 -4.05 3.82 21.52
N ARG A 73 -5.31 3.52 21.83
CA ARG A 73 -6.35 4.53 22.01
C ARG A 73 -6.11 5.45 23.23
N ALA A 74 -5.53 4.91 24.29
CA ALA A 74 -5.39 5.58 25.58
C ALA A 74 -4.11 6.41 25.72
N GLN A 75 -3.10 6.20 24.87
CA GLN A 75 -1.84 6.94 24.96
C GLN A 75 -1.96 8.38 24.45
N SER A 76 -1.16 9.28 25.03
CA SER A 76 -1.04 10.67 24.55
C SER A 76 -0.08 10.81 23.37
N ALA A 77 1.03 10.06 23.38
CA ALA A 77 2.00 10.04 22.29
C ALA A 77 1.35 9.54 20.99
N VAL A 78 1.60 10.19 19.86
CA VAL A 78 1.17 9.63 18.57
C VAL A 78 2.05 8.44 18.19
N ALA A 79 1.42 7.33 17.79
CA ALA A 79 2.13 6.17 17.29
C ALA A 79 2.61 6.40 15.84
N ILE A 80 3.80 5.90 15.53
CA ILE A 80 4.43 6.07 14.21
C ILE A 80 4.58 4.72 13.53
N THR A 81 4.06 4.60 12.30
CA THR A 81 4.30 3.48 11.40
C THR A 81 5.28 3.88 10.29
N ASP A 82 6.36 3.11 10.15
CA ASP A 82 7.34 3.31 9.09
C ASP A 82 6.96 2.48 7.85
N THR A 83 6.72 3.15 6.74
CA THR A 83 6.32 2.57 5.45
C THR A 83 7.49 2.36 4.48
N THR A 84 8.72 2.65 4.92
CA THR A 84 9.93 2.60 4.08
C THR A 84 10.16 1.21 3.46
N PHE A 85 9.73 0.14 4.15
CA PHE A 85 9.91 -1.25 3.73
C PHE A 85 8.85 -1.73 2.72
N ARG A 86 7.78 -0.97 2.48
CA ARG A 86 6.66 -1.36 1.60
C ARG A 86 6.19 -0.21 0.71
N ASP A 87 5.41 0.73 1.23
CA ASP A 87 4.71 1.70 0.38
C ASP A 87 5.62 2.77 -0.23
N ALA A 88 6.69 3.14 0.49
CA ALA A 88 7.60 4.17 0.03
C ALA A 88 8.26 3.78 -1.30
N HIS A 89 8.87 2.59 -1.35
CA HIS A 89 9.49 2.10 -2.58
C HIS A 89 8.48 1.59 -3.60
N GLN A 90 7.28 1.18 -3.19
CA GLN A 90 6.17 0.95 -4.12
C GLN A 90 5.80 2.23 -4.88
N SER A 91 5.82 3.38 -4.20
CA SER A 91 5.45 4.68 -4.77
C SER A 91 6.57 5.32 -5.59
N LEU A 92 7.82 5.23 -5.11
CA LEU A 92 8.98 5.91 -5.69
C LEU A 92 9.77 5.05 -6.68
N LEU A 93 9.85 3.74 -6.44
CA LEU A 93 10.84 2.84 -7.06
C LEU A 93 10.18 1.59 -7.68
N ALA A 94 8.91 1.67 -8.07
CA ALA A 94 8.14 0.57 -8.68
C ALA A 94 8.23 -0.76 -7.89
N THR A 95 8.28 -0.66 -6.57
CA THR A 95 8.36 -1.78 -5.62
C THR A 95 9.64 -2.61 -5.77
N ARG A 96 10.73 -2.04 -6.31
CA ARG A 96 11.92 -2.80 -6.69
C ARG A 96 12.94 -3.02 -5.58
N VAL A 97 12.75 -2.45 -4.39
CA VAL A 97 13.69 -2.67 -3.27
C VAL A 97 13.67 -4.14 -2.86
N ARG A 98 14.88 -4.72 -2.80
CA ARG A 98 15.09 -6.17 -2.71
C ARG A 98 15.19 -6.64 -1.27
N SER A 99 14.96 -7.94 -1.06
CA SER A 99 15.04 -8.58 0.27
C SER A 99 16.38 -8.32 0.94
N ARG A 100 17.48 -8.34 0.18
CA ARG A 100 18.83 -8.07 0.72
C ARG A 100 18.89 -6.73 1.46
N ASP A 101 18.45 -5.66 0.81
CA ASP A 101 18.60 -4.30 1.35
C ASP A 101 17.56 -4.01 2.45
N LEU A 102 16.40 -4.67 2.44
CA LEU A 102 15.42 -4.59 3.54
C LEU A 102 15.90 -5.37 4.78
N VAL A 103 16.31 -6.63 4.62
CA VAL A 103 16.74 -7.50 5.72
C VAL A 103 18.03 -7.00 6.35
N GLN A 104 18.93 -6.41 5.56
CA GLN A 104 20.21 -5.92 6.06
C GLN A 104 20.08 -4.77 7.07
N VAL A 105 19.09 -3.89 6.93
CA VAL A 105 18.86 -2.75 7.85
C VAL A 105 17.92 -3.10 9.01
N ALA A 106 17.08 -4.12 8.86
CA ALA A 106 16.13 -4.58 9.87
C ALA A 106 16.70 -4.74 11.31
N PRO A 107 17.90 -5.32 11.55
CA PRO A 107 18.43 -5.45 12.91
C PRO A 107 18.86 -4.11 13.53
N TYR A 108 19.13 -3.09 12.71
CA TYR A 108 19.41 -1.73 13.17
C TYR A 108 18.10 -1.00 13.47
N GLN A 109 17.10 -1.11 12.60
CA GLN A 109 15.73 -0.60 12.83
C GLN A 109 15.18 -1.11 14.17
N ALA A 110 15.31 -2.43 14.41
CA ALA A 110 14.88 -3.09 15.64
C ALA A 110 15.46 -2.49 16.92
N ARG A 111 16.66 -1.90 16.86
CA ARG A 111 17.37 -1.38 18.03
C ARG A 111 17.22 0.13 18.16
N ILE A 112 17.39 0.85 17.05
CA ILE A 112 17.38 2.31 17.01
C ILE A 112 15.94 2.83 17.07
N LEU A 113 15.01 2.18 16.36
CA LEU A 113 13.63 2.60 16.19
C LEU A 113 12.64 1.63 16.85
N HIS A 114 13.04 1.06 17.99
CA HIS A 114 12.25 0.06 18.73
C HIS A 114 10.89 0.58 19.25
N LYS A 115 10.68 1.90 19.26
CA LYS A 115 9.46 2.58 19.72
C LYS A 115 8.40 2.75 18.61
N LEU A 116 8.69 2.34 17.37
CA LEU A 116 7.71 2.37 16.29
C LEU A 116 6.50 1.50 16.64
N PHE A 117 5.32 1.97 16.24
CA PHE A 117 4.08 1.19 16.34
C PHE A 117 4.16 -0.03 15.44
N SER A 118 4.53 0.16 14.18
CA SER A 118 4.79 -0.91 13.25
C SER A 118 5.79 -0.50 12.16
N VAL A 119 6.34 -1.50 11.48
CA VAL A 119 6.97 -1.33 10.18
C VAL A 119 6.08 -2.00 9.16
N GLU A 120 5.59 -1.23 8.19
CA GLU A 120 4.86 -1.78 7.07
C GLU A 120 5.85 -2.36 6.06
N ALA A 121 5.90 -3.69 5.96
CA ALA A 121 6.96 -4.40 5.25
C ALA A 121 6.45 -5.48 4.28
N TRP A 122 5.14 -5.64 4.13
CA TRP A 122 4.57 -6.72 3.32
C TRP A 122 3.19 -6.38 2.73
N GLY A 123 2.71 -7.24 1.83
CA GLY A 123 1.46 -7.02 1.11
C GLY A 123 1.54 -5.93 0.04
N GLY A 124 0.39 -5.45 -0.42
CA GLY A 124 0.33 -4.61 -1.63
C GLY A 124 1.02 -5.29 -2.81
N ALA A 125 1.82 -4.54 -3.57
CA ALA A 125 2.52 -5.07 -4.75
C ALA A 125 3.81 -5.84 -4.41
N THR A 126 4.25 -5.90 -3.15
CA THR A 126 5.55 -6.54 -2.85
C THR A 126 5.53 -8.05 -3.11
N TYR A 127 4.36 -8.68 -2.96
CA TYR A 127 4.20 -10.12 -3.13
C TYR A 127 4.42 -10.56 -4.58
N ASP A 128 3.71 -9.94 -5.53
CA ASP A 128 3.85 -10.32 -6.94
C ASP A 128 5.14 -9.78 -7.56
N VAL A 129 5.58 -8.58 -7.15
CA VAL A 129 6.82 -7.99 -7.67
C VAL A 129 8.06 -8.80 -7.28
N SER A 130 8.12 -9.33 -6.05
CA SER A 130 9.27 -10.13 -5.63
C SER A 130 9.43 -11.37 -6.52
N LEU A 131 8.32 -12.06 -6.81
CA LEU A 131 8.30 -13.23 -7.67
C LEU A 131 8.58 -12.88 -9.13
N ARG A 132 7.88 -11.87 -9.66
CA ARG A 132 7.86 -11.56 -11.09
C ARG A 132 9.11 -10.83 -11.57
N PHE A 133 9.63 -9.90 -10.77
CA PHE A 133 10.67 -8.98 -11.22
C PHE A 133 11.97 -9.08 -10.42
N LEU A 134 11.93 -9.56 -9.18
CA LEU A 134 13.13 -9.65 -8.34
C LEU A 134 13.70 -11.08 -8.30
N GLY A 135 12.93 -12.10 -8.68
CA GLY A 135 13.31 -13.50 -8.57
C GLY A 135 13.48 -13.94 -7.12
N GLU A 136 12.67 -13.39 -6.21
CA GLU A 136 12.77 -13.56 -4.77
C GLU A 136 11.42 -14.05 -4.19
N ASP A 137 11.49 -14.94 -3.21
CA ASP A 137 10.33 -15.44 -2.49
C ASP A 137 9.86 -14.42 -1.43
N PRO A 138 8.60 -13.92 -1.50
CA PRO A 138 8.07 -12.96 -0.53
C PRO A 138 7.91 -13.55 0.88
N TRP A 139 7.72 -14.88 1.01
CA TRP A 139 7.65 -15.56 2.30
C TRP A 139 9.01 -15.63 2.97
N ALA A 140 10.05 -15.99 2.21
CA ALA A 140 11.43 -15.96 2.69
C ALA A 140 11.85 -14.55 3.15
N ARG A 141 11.38 -13.50 2.45
CA ARG A 141 11.57 -12.11 2.88
C ARG A 141 10.91 -11.84 4.22
N LEU A 142 9.64 -12.22 4.39
CA LEU A 142 8.89 -12.00 5.62
C LEU A 142 9.55 -12.70 6.82
N VAL A 143 9.91 -13.98 6.68
CA VAL A 143 10.59 -14.76 7.74
C VAL A 143 11.92 -14.12 8.12
N ALA A 144 12.75 -13.76 7.13
CA ALA A 144 14.05 -13.12 7.41
C ALA A 144 13.90 -11.74 8.08
N LEU A 145 12.89 -10.95 7.69
CA LEU A 145 12.59 -9.68 8.35
C LEU A 145 12.12 -9.90 9.79
N ARG A 146 11.26 -10.90 10.01
CA ARG A 146 10.74 -11.24 11.34
C ARG A 146 11.85 -11.65 12.30
N GLU A 147 12.80 -12.45 11.83
CA GLU A 147 13.99 -12.87 12.58
C GLU A 147 14.90 -11.68 12.89
N ALA A 148 15.18 -10.84 11.89
CA ALA A 148 16.09 -9.71 12.02
C ALA A 148 15.54 -8.56 12.87
N MET A 149 14.21 -8.37 12.88
CA MET A 149 13.50 -7.36 13.64
C MET A 149 12.44 -8.03 14.51
N PRO A 150 12.78 -8.62 15.68
CA PRO A 150 11.89 -9.49 16.45
C PRO A 150 10.92 -8.76 17.40
N ASN A 151 11.07 -7.45 17.57
CA ASN A 151 10.46 -6.63 18.62
C ASN A 151 9.44 -5.61 18.15
N ILE A 152 9.44 -5.26 16.86
CA ILE A 152 8.48 -4.32 16.27
C ILE A 152 7.40 -5.12 15.53
N CYS A 153 6.14 -4.67 15.60
CA CYS A 153 5.06 -5.25 14.81
C CYS A 153 5.35 -5.12 13.31
N ILE A 154 5.23 -6.21 12.56
CA ILE A 154 5.23 -6.18 11.10
C ILE A 154 3.80 -5.98 10.63
N GLN A 155 3.59 -4.93 9.84
CA GLN A 155 2.32 -4.61 9.23
C GLN A 155 2.30 -4.98 7.75
N MET A 156 1.16 -5.44 7.26
CA MET A 156 0.92 -5.66 5.83
C MET A 156 -0.32 -4.93 5.33
N LEU A 157 -0.34 -4.62 4.03
CA LEU A 157 -1.54 -4.20 3.31
C LEU A 157 -2.21 -5.39 2.62
N LEU A 158 -3.44 -5.70 2.99
CA LEU A 158 -4.23 -6.82 2.47
C LEU A 158 -5.49 -6.29 1.77
N ARG A 159 -5.74 -6.72 0.54
CA ARG A 159 -7.01 -6.46 -0.14
C ARG A 159 -8.00 -7.54 0.28
N GLY A 160 -9.21 -7.18 0.71
CA GLY A 160 -10.25 -8.07 1.27
C GLY A 160 -10.32 -9.48 0.69
N GLN A 161 -11.25 -9.73 -0.24
CA GLN A 161 -11.45 -11.07 -0.83
C GLN A 161 -10.31 -11.52 -1.76
N ASN A 162 -9.42 -10.61 -2.14
CA ASN A 162 -8.37 -10.87 -3.13
C ASN A 162 -7.01 -11.12 -2.49
N THR A 163 -6.88 -11.05 -1.16
CA THR A 163 -5.61 -11.13 -0.44
C THR A 163 -4.52 -10.21 -1.04
N VAL A 164 -3.55 -10.79 -1.75
CA VAL A 164 -2.46 -10.11 -2.47
C VAL A 164 -2.52 -10.37 -3.99
N GLY A 165 -3.61 -10.96 -4.47
CA GLY A 165 -3.89 -11.27 -5.87
C GLY A 165 -4.80 -10.25 -6.56
N TYR A 166 -5.12 -10.56 -7.81
CA TYR A 166 -5.84 -9.66 -8.72
C TYR A 166 -7.33 -10.00 -8.88
N THR A 167 -7.74 -11.24 -8.59
CA THR A 167 -9.12 -11.74 -8.68
C THR A 167 -9.64 -12.21 -7.32
N PRO A 168 -10.96 -12.21 -7.07
CA PRO A 168 -11.51 -12.71 -5.81
C PRO A 168 -11.19 -14.19 -5.60
N TYR A 169 -10.93 -14.59 -4.35
CA TYR A 169 -10.68 -15.99 -3.98
C TYR A 169 -11.80 -16.54 -3.07
N PRO A 170 -12.01 -17.87 -3.05
CA PRO A 170 -12.83 -18.50 -2.03
C PRO A 170 -12.35 -18.15 -0.62
N VAL A 171 -13.27 -18.19 0.34
CA VAL A 171 -13.00 -17.81 1.73
C VAL A 171 -11.89 -18.67 2.33
N GLU A 172 -11.84 -19.96 1.98
CA GLU A 172 -10.84 -20.92 2.44
C GLU A 172 -9.42 -20.51 2.07
N VAL A 173 -9.22 -19.96 0.86
CA VAL A 173 -7.92 -19.44 0.42
C VAL A 173 -7.53 -18.20 1.24
N THR A 174 -8.50 -17.33 1.53
CA THR A 174 -8.27 -16.13 2.35
C THR A 174 -7.89 -16.53 3.78
N GLU A 175 -8.59 -17.49 4.36
CA GLU A 175 -8.32 -18.00 5.71
C GLU A 175 -6.94 -18.67 5.80
N ALA A 176 -6.58 -19.51 4.83
CA ALA A 176 -5.27 -20.15 4.77
C ALA A 176 -4.15 -19.11 4.62
N PHE A 177 -4.31 -18.14 3.72
CA PHE A 177 -3.32 -17.08 3.51
C PHE A 177 -3.09 -16.25 4.76
N VAL A 178 -4.16 -15.80 5.43
CA VAL A 178 -4.05 -14.99 6.65
C VAL A 178 -3.42 -15.79 7.79
N THR A 179 -3.80 -17.06 7.94
CA THR A 179 -3.23 -17.95 8.95
C THR A 179 -1.73 -18.12 8.74
N GLU A 180 -1.31 -18.40 7.51
CA GLU A 180 0.11 -18.56 7.17
C GLU A 180 0.89 -17.25 7.33
N ALA A 181 0.32 -16.11 6.91
CA ALA A 181 0.93 -14.79 7.09
C ALA A 181 1.12 -14.43 8.57
N ALA A 182 0.13 -14.71 9.42
CA ALA A 182 0.22 -14.49 10.86
C ALA A 182 1.29 -15.40 11.50
N ASN A 183 1.32 -16.68 11.12
CA ASN A 183 2.33 -17.64 11.60
C ASN A 183 3.76 -17.27 11.17
N ALA A 184 3.93 -16.79 9.93
CA ALA A 184 5.21 -16.34 9.40
C ALA A 184 5.71 -15.04 10.04
N GLY A 185 4.81 -14.22 10.61
CA GLY A 185 5.17 -13.12 11.48
C GLY A 185 4.54 -11.76 11.17
N VAL A 186 3.47 -11.71 10.37
CA VAL A 186 2.62 -10.50 10.25
C VAL A 186 1.81 -10.33 11.53
N ASP A 187 1.90 -9.16 12.14
CA ASP A 187 1.23 -8.83 13.40
C ASP A 187 0.00 -7.93 13.18
N ILE A 188 0.04 -7.06 12.15
CA ILE A 188 -1.05 -6.12 11.83
C ILE A 188 -1.44 -6.26 10.35
N PHE A 189 -2.72 -6.53 10.12
CA PHE A 189 -3.30 -6.63 8.79
C PHE A 189 -4.13 -5.38 8.54
N ARG A 190 -3.62 -4.46 7.70
CA ARG A 190 -4.41 -3.35 7.16
C ARG A 190 -5.25 -3.85 6.00
N ILE A 191 -6.54 -4.08 6.24
CA ILE A 191 -7.50 -4.63 5.29
C ILE A 191 -8.25 -3.50 4.62
N PHE A 192 -8.33 -3.52 3.29
CA PHE A 192 -9.13 -2.54 2.54
C PHE A 192 -9.86 -3.21 1.36
N ASP A 193 -10.89 -2.54 0.87
CA ASP A 193 -11.53 -2.82 -0.40
C ASP A 193 -11.41 -1.62 -1.35
N ALA A 194 -11.34 -1.89 -2.65
CA ALA A 194 -11.10 -0.86 -3.65
C ALA A 194 -12.28 0.09 -3.88
N LEU A 195 -13.49 -0.33 -3.51
CA LEU A 195 -14.72 0.44 -3.60
C LEU A 195 -15.30 0.79 -2.22
N ASN A 196 -14.56 0.53 -1.13
CA ASN A 196 -15.05 0.61 0.25
C ASN A 196 -16.26 -0.32 0.53
N ASP A 197 -16.36 -1.43 -0.18
CA ASP A 197 -17.37 -2.45 0.07
C ASP A 197 -16.94 -3.33 1.26
N VAL A 198 -17.63 -3.18 2.40
CA VAL A 198 -17.29 -3.90 3.65
C VAL A 198 -17.55 -5.40 3.51
N ASP A 199 -18.52 -5.82 2.70
CA ASP A 199 -18.81 -7.24 2.49
C ASP A 199 -17.63 -7.95 1.82
N GLN A 200 -16.91 -7.24 0.95
CA GLN A 200 -15.67 -7.73 0.32
C GLN A 200 -14.51 -7.86 1.32
N MET A 201 -14.56 -7.16 2.45
CA MET A 201 -13.53 -7.22 3.49
C MET A 201 -13.83 -8.29 4.56
N LEU A 202 -15.10 -8.68 4.75
CA LEU A 202 -15.52 -9.60 5.81
C LEU A 202 -14.73 -10.92 5.88
N PRO A 203 -14.38 -11.60 4.76
CA PRO A 203 -13.58 -12.83 4.82
C PRO A 203 -12.20 -12.61 5.45
N ALA A 204 -11.50 -11.55 5.04
CA ALA A 204 -10.18 -11.21 5.57
C ALA A 204 -10.26 -10.75 7.03
N ILE A 205 -11.26 -9.92 7.38
CA ILE A 205 -11.47 -9.47 8.77
C ILE A 205 -11.68 -10.68 9.66
N SER A 206 -12.62 -11.56 9.29
CA SER A 206 -12.94 -12.77 10.04
C SER A 206 -11.73 -13.69 10.19
N ALA A 207 -10.94 -13.88 9.14
CA ALA A 207 -9.72 -14.67 9.18
C ALA A 207 -8.70 -14.11 10.17
N VAL A 208 -8.47 -12.80 10.19
CA VAL A 208 -7.53 -12.17 11.13
C VAL A 208 -8.04 -12.28 12.55
N LEU A 209 -9.33 -12.03 12.80
CA LEU A 209 -9.94 -12.19 14.13
C LEU A 209 -9.81 -13.62 14.67
N LYS A 210 -9.95 -14.64 13.80
CA LYS A 210 -9.77 -16.05 14.16
C LYS A 210 -8.37 -16.38 14.66
N THR A 211 -7.34 -15.66 14.23
CA THR A 211 -5.95 -15.88 14.71
C THR A 211 -5.78 -15.58 16.19
N LYS A 212 -6.56 -14.63 16.74
CA LYS A 212 -6.48 -14.09 18.12
C LYS A 212 -5.13 -13.47 18.51
N THR A 213 -4.14 -13.51 17.63
CA THR A 213 -2.77 -13.01 17.85
C THR A 213 -2.48 -11.76 17.04
N ALA A 214 -3.15 -11.59 15.90
CA ALA A 214 -2.95 -10.47 14.99
C ALA A 214 -4.06 -9.41 15.08
N VAL A 215 -3.72 -8.19 14.69
CA VAL A 215 -4.59 -7.02 14.69
C VAL A 215 -5.25 -6.85 13.32
N ALA A 216 -6.57 -6.95 13.27
CA ALA A 216 -7.38 -6.44 12.17
C ALA A 216 -7.48 -4.91 12.22
N GLU A 217 -6.72 -4.23 11.37
CA GLU A 217 -6.86 -2.80 11.09
C GLU A 217 -7.64 -2.63 9.79
N VAL A 218 -8.84 -2.06 9.83
CA VAL A 218 -9.72 -2.02 8.65
C VAL A 218 -9.83 -0.59 8.13
N ALA A 219 -9.55 -0.43 6.83
CA ALA A 219 -9.35 0.86 6.22
C ALA A 219 -10.58 1.36 5.46
N ILE A 220 -10.87 2.65 5.64
CA ILE A 220 -11.75 3.43 4.77
C ILE A 220 -10.88 4.19 3.77
N CYS A 221 -11.05 3.94 2.48
CA CYS A 221 -10.34 4.67 1.43
C CYS A 221 -10.94 6.07 1.28
N TYR A 222 -10.11 7.11 1.45
CA TYR A 222 -10.54 8.50 1.33
C TYR A 222 -10.45 8.96 -0.13
N THR A 223 -11.50 9.64 -0.60
CA THR A 223 -11.57 10.26 -1.94
C THR A 223 -12.48 11.49 -1.93
N GLY A 224 -12.41 12.31 -2.97
CA GLY A 224 -13.21 13.54 -3.07
C GLY A 224 -12.71 14.64 -2.15
N ASP A 225 -13.57 15.63 -1.91
CA ASP A 225 -13.27 16.79 -1.06
C ASP A 225 -14.37 16.95 -0.01
N LEU A 226 -14.12 16.39 1.18
CA LEU A 226 -15.06 16.38 2.30
C LEU A 226 -15.50 17.79 2.76
N LEU A 227 -14.73 18.83 2.43
CA LEU A 227 -15.06 20.21 2.78
C LEU A 227 -15.73 20.99 1.65
N ASN A 228 -15.78 20.44 0.44
CA ASN A 228 -16.47 21.08 -0.67
C ASN A 228 -17.98 21.08 -0.38
N PRO A 229 -18.65 22.25 -0.34
CA PRO A 229 -20.09 22.32 -0.07
C PRO A 229 -20.94 21.65 -1.16
N ASN A 230 -20.38 21.40 -2.34
CA ASN A 230 -21.03 20.71 -3.44
C ASN A 230 -20.74 19.20 -3.44
N GLU A 231 -19.93 18.68 -2.51
CA GLU A 231 -19.73 17.23 -2.39
C GLU A 231 -20.99 16.57 -1.83
N SER A 232 -21.59 15.70 -2.63
CA SER A 232 -22.84 15.01 -2.29
C SER A 232 -22.67 13.50 -2.09
N LEU A 233 -21.54 12.94 -2.50
CA LEU A 233 -21.28 11.51 -2.44
C LEU A 233 -20.37 11.17 -1.25
N TYR A 234 -19.14 11.69 -1.26
CA TYR A 234 -18.12 11.40 -0.24
C TYR A 234 -18.20 12.37 0.94
N THR A 235 -19.38 12.45 1.55
CA THR A 235 -19.68 13.34 2.67
C THR A 235 -19.14 12.81 4.01
N LEU A 236 -19.16 13.63 5.06
CA LEU A 236 -18.83 13.13 6.42
C LEU A 236 -19.75 11.97 6.84
N ASN A 237 -21.04 12.04 6.54
CA ASN A 237 -21.98 10.96 6.86
C ASN A 237 -21.61 9.66 6.17
N TYR A 238 -21.20 9.72 4.89
CA TYR A 238 -20.69 8.54 4.17
C TYR A 238 -19.55 7.86 4.94
N TYR A 239 -18.55 8.62 5.39
CA TYR A 239 -17.42 8.06 6.13
C TYR A 239 -17.81 7.53 7.52
N LEU A 240 -18.76 8.17 8.22
CA LEU A 240 -19.25 7.69 9.51
C LEU A 240 -20.10 6.41 9.37
N ASP A 241 -20.95 6.33 8.33
CA ASP A 241 -21.75 5.15 8.02
C ASP A 241 -20.86 3.96 7.66
N LEU A 242 -19.81 4.20 6.87
CA LEU A 242 -18.80 3.20 6.53
C LEU A 242 -18.01 2.76 7.78
N ALA A 243 -17.59 3.71 8.63
CA ALA A 243 -16.90 3.40 9.87
C ALA A 243 -17.76 2.57 10.83
N ARG A 244 -19.09 2.82 10.92
CA ARG A 244 -20.02 1.98 11.69
C ARG A 244 -20.02 0.53 11.22
N GLN A 245 -20.04 0.30 9.90
CA GLN A 245 -19.98 -1.04 9.33
C GLN A 245 -18.64 -1.72 9.64
N VAL A 246 -17.54 -0.99 9.47
CA VAL A 246 -16.18 -1.47 9.75
C VAL A 246 -16.01 -1.86 11.23
N VAL A 247 -16.44 -1.02 12.16
CA VAL A 247 -16.37 -1.32 13.60
C VAL A 247 -17.28 -2.49 13.96
N SER A 248 -18.48 -2.55 13.36
CA SER A 248 -19.42 -3.65 13.55
C SER A 248 -18.90 -4.99 13.01
N ALA A 249 -18.04 -4.96 11.97
CA ALA A 249 -17.33 -6.13 11.46
C ALA A 249 -16.20 -6.63 12.39
N GLY A 250 -15.90 -5.90 13.47
CA GLY A 250 -14.93 -6.30 14.49
C GLY A 250 -13.52 -5.73 14.29
N ALA A 251 -13.37 -4.64 13.56
CA ALA A 251 -12.09 -3.96 13.44
C ALA A 251 -11.52 -3.61 14.83
N HIS A 252 -10.26 -3.95 15.08
CA HIS A 252 -9.56 -3.50 16.29
C HIS A 252 -9.10 -2.05 16.14
N ILE A 253 -8.71 -1.66 14.93
CA ILE A 253 -8.23 -0.32 14.57
C ILE A 253 -8.97 0.11 13.30
N LEU A 254 -9.41 1.37 13.25
CA LEU A 254 -9.95 1.99 12.03
C LEU A 254 -8.84 2.76 11.32
N ALA A 255 -8.57 2.46 10.06
CA ALA A 255 -7.60 3.22 9.26
C ALA A 255 -8.29 4.19 8.30
N ILE A 256 -7.80 5.41 8.20
CA ILE A 256 -8.11 6.32 7.09
C ILE A 256 -7.01 6.12 6.05
N LYS A 257 -7.35 5.57 4.88
CA LYS A 257 -6.41 5.37 3.79
C LYS A 257 -6.60 6.42 2.71
N ASP A 258 -5.84 7.51 2.79
CA ASP A 258 -5.75 8.54 1.75
C ASP A 258 -4.68 8.19 0.72
N MET A 259 -4.99 7.22 -0.16
CA MET A 259 -4.05 6.63 -1.13
C MET A 259 -3.51 7.60 -2.20
N ALA A 260 -4.14 8.77 -2.36
CA ALA A 260 -3.75 9.76 -3.36
C ALA A 260 -3.19 11.06 -2.75
N GLY A 261 -3.34 11.26 -1.44
CA GLY A 261 -2.91 12.51 -0.80
C GLY A 261 -3.92 13.65 -1.02
N LEU A 262 -5.20 13.33 -0.93
CA LEU A 262 -6.32 14.26 -1.14
C LEU A 262 -6.79 14.92 0.15
N LEU A 263 -6.58 14.27 1.29
CA LEU A 263 -7.09 14.72 2.57
C LEU A 263 -6.36 16.01 2.97
N ARG A 264 -7.10 17.13 3.01
CA ARG A 264 -6.55 18.43 3.40
C ARG A 264 -6.54 18.59 4.92
N PRO A 265 -5.72 19.48 5.51
CA PRO A 265 -5.59 19.58 6.97
C PRO A 265 -6.90 19.77 7.72
N GLN A 266 -7.74 20.72 7.28
CA GLN A 266 -9.03 20.97 7.94
C GLN A 266 -10.02 19.80 7.74
N ALA A 267 -9.91 19.07 6.63
CA ALA A 267 -10.73 17.88 6.37
C ALA A 267 -10.30 16.73 7.29
N ALA A 268 -8.99 16.53 7.47
CA ALA A 268 -8.44 15.55 8.41
C ALA A 268 -8.89 15.83 9.83
N ALA A 269 -8.74 17.07 10.30
CA ALA A 269 -9.17 17.44 11.64
C ALA A 269 -10.68 17.18 11.86
N LYS A 270 -11.52 17.54 10.88
CA LYS A 270 -12.96 17.30 10.93
C LYS A 270 -13.30 15.81 10.96
N LEU A 271 -12.69 15.01 10.07
CA LEU A 271 -12.95 13.58 9.95
C LEU A 271 -12.46 12.82 11.19
N VAL A 272 -11.21 13.03 11.60
CA VAL A 272 -10.62 12.38 12.78
C VAL A 272 -11.43 12.70 14.03
N LYS A 273 -11.79 13.97 14.26
CA LYS A 273 -12.58 14.36 15.43
C LYS A 273 -13.94 13.66 15.45
N ALA A 274 -14.61 13.55 14.30
CA ALA A 274 -15.89 12.88 14.21
C ALA A 274 -15.75 11.36 14.48
N LEU A 275 -14.76 10.71 13.86
CA LEU A 275 -14.49 9.29 14.09
C LEU A 275 -14.16 8.99 15.55
N ARG A 276 -13.29 9.78 16.18
CA ARG A 276 -12.92 9.60 17.60
C ARG A 276 -14.09 9.87 18.55
N ALA A 277 -15.06 10.70 18.16
CA ALA A 277 -16.22 11.00 18.99
C ALA A 277 -17.29 9.90 18.93
N GLU A 278 -17.40 9.20 17.79
CA GLU A 278 -18.42 8.18 17.57
C GLU A 278 -17.93 6.76 17.91
N PHE A 279 -16.63 6.48 17.78
CA PHE A 279 -16.07 5.15 17.95
C PHE A 279 -14.96 5.09 19.01
N ASP A 280 -14.94 4.00 19.77
CA ASP A 280 -13.92 3.73 20.80
C ASP A 280 -12.62 3.14 20.23
N VAL A 281 -12.66 2.58 19.00
CA VAL A 281 -11.46 2.04 18.36
C VAL A 281 -10.48 3.17 17.99
N PRO A 282 -9.15 2.93 18.07
CA PRO A 282 -8.17 3.90 17.61
C PRO A 282 -8.27 4.14 16.10
N VAL A 283 -7.85 5.34 15.69
CA VAL A 283 -7.80 5.80 14.31
C VAL A 283 -6.34 5.89 13.85
N HIS A 284 -6.03 5.24 12.73
CA HIS A 284 -4.72 5.26 12.09
C HIS A 284 -4.81 6.01 10.75
N LEU A 285 -4.08 7.12 10.58
CA LEU A 285 -4.08 7.89 9.33
C LEU A 285 -2.90 7.53 8.43
N HIS A 286 -3.22 7.15 7.20
CA HIS A 286 -2.29 6.95 6.11
C HIS A 286 -2.56 7.97 5.00
N THR A 287 -1.53 8.66 4.51
CA THR A 287 -1.62 9.60 3.38
C THR A 287 -0.35 9.57 2.52
N HIS A 288 -0.40 10.19 1.34
CA HIS A 288 0.71 10.35 0.40
C HIS A 288 0.99 11.83 0.14
N ASP A 289 2.24 12.26 0.14
CA ASP A 289 2.65 13.66 0.04
C ASP A 289 2.72 14.20 -1.40
N THR A 290 1.82 13.74 -2.28
CA THR A 290 1.86 14.02 -3.73
C THR A 290 1.81 15.52 -4.01
N ALA A 291 1.01 16.24 -3.22
CA ALA A 291 0.87 17.69 -3.29
C ALA A 291 1.91 18.46 -2.46
N GLY A 292 2.76 17.78 -1.70
CA GLY A 292 3.84 18.38 -0.88
C GLY A 292 3.35 19.11 0.38
N GLY A 293 2.10 18.87 0.80
CA GLY A 293 1.47 19.54 1.93
C GLY A 293 0.97 18.60 3.02
N GLN A 294 1.21 17.29 2.91
CA GLN A 294 0.56 16.31 3.78
C GLN A 294 1.16 16.22 5.19
N LEU A 295 2.36 16.77 5.40
CA LEU A 295 2.85 17.00 6.77
C LEU A 295 1.86 17.87 7.58
N ALA A 296 1.30 18.92 6.97
CA ALA A 296 0.29 19.75 7.63
C ALA A 296 -1.00 18.98 7.94
N THR A 297 -1.37 18.02 7.09
CA THR A 297 -2.52 17.13 7.32
C THR A 297 -2.27 16.19 8.48
N LEU A 298 -1.06 15.62 8.59
CA LEU A 298 -0.70 14.78 9.74
C LEU A 298 -0.75 15.60 11.04
N ILE A 299 -0.18 16.81 11.07
CA ILE A 299 -0.25 17.68 12.25
C ILE A 299 -1.70 17.99 12.63
N ALA A 300 -2.54 18.38 11.66
CA ALA A 300 -3.95 18.67 11.94
C ALA A 300 -4.73 17.43 12.43
N ALA A 301 -4.40 16.24 11.94
CA ALA A 301 -4.97 14.98 12.42
C ALA A 301 -4.52 14.65 13.85
N ILE A 302 -3.24 14.88 14.16
CA ILE A 302 -2.64 14.69 15.49
C ILE A 302 -3.28 15.63 16.51
N ASP A 303 -3.44 16.91 16.18
CA ASP A 303 -4.15 17.90 17.00
C ASP A 303 -5.62 17.52 17.21
N ALA A 304 -6.27 16.92 16.20
CA ALA A 304 -7.63 16.38 16.31
C ALA A 304 -7.70 15.04 17.05
N GLY A 305 -6.55 14.44 17.34
CA GLY A 305 -6.43 13.32 18.25
C GLY A 305 -6.06 11.99 17.62
N VAL A 306 -5.74 11.90 16.32
CA VAL A 306 -5.44 10.62 15.64
C VAL A 306 -4.44 9.79 16.44
N ASP A 307 -4.64 8.48 16.52
CA ASP A 307 -3.91 7.64 17.46
C ASP A 307 -2.58 7.14 16.86
N ALA A 308 -2.53 6.93 15.53
CA ALA A 308 -1.32 6.58 14.79
C ALA A 308 -1.25 7.24 13.39
N VAL A 309 -0.03 7.42 12.85
CA VAL A 309 0.20 7.93 11.49
C VAL A 309 1.31 7.17 10.75
N ASP A 310 1.17 7.08 9.43
CA ASP A 310 2.18 6.53 8.53
C ASP A 310 3.16 7.61 8.04
N VAL A 311 4.45 7.30 8.07
CA VAL A 311 5.55 8.12 7.53
C VAL A 311 6.57 7.25 6.78
N ALA A 312 7.52 7.87 6.10
CA ALA A 312 8.67 7.19 5.51
C ALA A 312 9.98 7.88 5.91
N SER A 313 11.09 7.14 5.93
CA SER A 313 12.44 7.70 6.09
C SER A 313 12.65 8.80 5.04
N ALA A 314 13.23 9.96 5.43
CA ALA A 314 13.24 11.15 4.57
C ALA A 314 13.79 10.93 3.14
N PRO A 315 14.88 10.17 2.92
CA PRO A 315 15.37 9.87 1.58
C PRO A 315 14.38 9.08 0.71
N MET A 316 13.42 8.40 1.34
CA MET A 316 12.37 7.60 0.73
C MET A 316 10.98 8.22 0.89
N ALA A 317 10.89 9.48 1.30
CA ALA A 317 9.63 10.19 1.54
C ALA A 317 9.33 11.25 0.46
N GLY A 318 8.16 11.87 0.59
CA GLY A 318 7.74 13.00 -0.25
C GLY A 318 7.30 12.57 -1.65
N THR A 319 6.76 13.53 -2.41
CA THR A 319 6.15 13.27 -3.73
C THR A 319 5.11 12.15 -3.62
N THR A 320 5.19 11.08 -4.41
CA THR A 320 4.19 10.00 -4.32
C THR A 320 4.30 9.13 -3.07
N SER A 321 5.32 9.27 -2.22
CA SER A 321 5.45 8.55 -0.95
C SER A 321 4.79 9.30 0.21
N GLN A 322 4.84 8.72 1.41
CA GLN A 322 4.39 9.30 2.66
C GLN A 322 5.19 10.56 3.04
N PRO A 323 4.66 11.39 3.96
CA PRO A 323 5.43 12.48 4.57
C PRO A 323 6.71 12.00 5.26
N SER A 324 7.71 12.89 5.34
CA SER A 324 8.99 12.60 5.99
C SER A 324 8.83 12.34 7.48
N ALA A 325 9.36 11.21 7.94
CA ALA A 325 9.36 10.82 9.34
C ALA A 325 10.16 11.81 10.19
N SER A 326 11.39 12.17 9.80
CA SER A 326 12.22 13.11 10.57
C SER A 326 11.61 14.51 10.64
N ALA A 327 10.93 14.96 9.59
CA ALA A 327 10.21 16.23 9.61
C ALA A 327 9.04 16.21 10.59
N LEU A 328 8.26 15.12 10.63
CA LEU A 328 7.18 14.97 11.59
C LEU A 328 7.71 14.87 13.03
N ILE A 329 8.74 14.05 13.28
CA ILE A 329 9.35 13.91 14.60
C ILE A 329 9.84 15.26 15.12
N ALA A 330 10.58 16.03 14.31
CA ALA A 330 11.04 17.36 14.68
C ALA A 330 9.89 18.34 14.97
N ALA A 331 8.75 18.20 14.28
CA ALA A 331 7.58 19.05 14.50
C ALA A 331 6.82 18.69 15.80
N LEU A 332 6.94 17.45 16.29
CA LEU A 332 6.26 16.96 17.48
C LEU A 332 7.13 17.03 18.75
N GLU A 333 8.44 17.21 18.61
CA GLU A 333 9.37 17.26 19.73
C GLU A 333 8.98 18.37 20.72
N ASN A 334 8.94 18.04 22.01
CA ASN A 334 8.51 18.96 23.09
C ASN A 334 7.05 19.42 23.02
N THR A 335 6.18 18.69 22.31
CA THR A 335 4.73 18.90 22.31
C THR A 335 4.02 17.85 23.17
N GLU A 336 2.72 18.04 23.45
CA GLU A 336 1.90 17.04 24.17
C GLU A 336 1.79 15.70 23.41
N ARG A 337 1.96 15.74 22.09
CA ARG A 337 1.79 14.61 21.18
C ARG A 337 3.12 14.02 20.70
N ASP A 338 4.23 14.36 21.36
CA ASP A 338 5.56 13.81 21.09
C ASP A 338 5.50 12.27 21.02
N SER A 339 6.07 11.68 19.97
CA SER A 339 6.05 10.23 19.75
C SER A 339 7.01 9.48 20.66
N GLY A 340 7.93 10.19 21.34
CA GLY A 340 9.01 9.62 22.15
C GLY A 340 10.17 9.04 21.33
N ILE A 341 10.13 9.15 19.99
CA ILE A 341 11.27 8.86 19.10
C ILE A 341 12.05 10.16 18.92
N SER A 342 13.34 10.16 19.29
CA SER A 342 14.20 11.32 19.08
C SER A 342 14.55 11.53 17.61
N LEU A 343 14.85 12.77 17.24
CA LEU A 343 15.29 13.09 15.89
C LEU A 343 16.58 12.36 15.50
N ASP A 344 17.50 12.18 16.45
CA ASP A 344 18.75 11.44 16.24
C ASP A 344 18.47 9.95 15.94
N GLU A 345 17.56 9.32 16.68
CA GLU A 345 17.12 7.93 16.38
C GLU A 345 16.52 7.84 14.98
N MET A 346 15.63 8.78 14.60
CA MET A 346 14.95 8.78 13.31
C MET A 346 15.89 9.01 12.12
N THR A 347 16.87 9.91 12.28
CA THR A 347 17.80 10.29 11.20
C THR A 347 18.97 9.33 11.04
N ALA A 348 19.26 8.49 12.05
CA ALA A 348 20.42 7.58 12.05
C ALA A 348 20.47 6.60 10.87
N LEU A 349 19.32 6.27 10.26
CA LEU A 349 19.24 5.35 9.12
C LEU A 349 19.02 6.05 7.77
N GLU A 350 18.87 7.38 7.73
CA GLU A 350 18.71 8.12 6.47
C GLU A 350 19.92 7.95 5.53
N PRO A 351 21.19 7.98 5.97
CA PRO A 351 22.33 7.75 5.07
C PRO A 351 22.30 6.37 4.40
N TYR A 352 21.72 5.36 5.07
CA TYR A 352 21.52 4.03 4.49
C TYR A 352 20.46 4.07 3.39
N TRP A 353 19.28 4.65 3.69
CA TRP A 353 18.18 4.73 2.74
C TRP A 353 18.50 5.61 1.52
N GLU A 354 19.28 6.67 1.70
CA GLU A 354 19.82 7.46 0.59
C GLU A 354 20.71 6.61 -0.33
N ALA A 355 21.63 5.82 0.24
CA ALA A 355 22.47 4.92 -0.52
C ALA A 355 21.67 3.81 -1.22
N VAL A 356 20.63 3.28 -0.56
CA VAL A 356 19.68 2.35 -1.19
C VAL A 356 19.03 3.02 -2.39
N ARG A 357 18.40 4.19 -2.23
CA ARG A 357 17.70 4.89 -3.31
C ARG A 357 18.60 5.13 -4.53
N ASN A 358 19.87 5.51 -4.31
CA ASN A 358 20.85 5.66 -5.38
C ASN A 358 21.10 4.37 -6.19
N VAL A 359 21.13 3.20 -5.53
CA VAL A 359 21.23 1.89 -6.21
C VAL A 359 19.99 1.61 -7.08
N TYR A 360 18.84 2.14 -6.70
CA TYR A 360 17.55 1.95 -7.38
C TYR A 360 17.18 3.10 -8.33
N ALA A 361 18.10 4.04 -8.61
CA ALA A 361 17.87 5.18 -9.50
C ALA A 361 17.22 4.84 -10.87
N PRO A 362 17.53 3.69 -11.52
CA PRO A 362 16.86 3.30 -12.77
C PRO A 362 15.34 3.10 -12.66
N PHE A 363 14.78 2.98 -11.45
CA PHE A 363 13.37 2.73 -11.20
C PHE A 363 12.62 3.94 -10.64
N GLU A 364 13.26 5.11 -10.55
CA GLU A 364 12.63 6.34 -10.08
C GLU A 364 11.38 6.69 -10.90
N SER A 365 10.30 7.06 -10.20
CA SER A 365 9.00 7.42 -10.79
C SER A 365 9.06 8.61 -11.76
N GLY A 366 10.06 9.48 -11.60
CA GLY A 366 10.30 10.62 -12.47
C GLY A 366 9.49 11.88 -12.14
N LEU A 367 8.81 11.93 -11.00
CA LEU A 367 8.31 13.21 -10.46
C LEU A 367 9.47 13.98 -9.83
N ARG A 368 9.72 15.21 -10.32
CA ARG A 368 10.79 16.07 -9.80
C ARG A 368 10.40 16.84 -8.54
N GLY A 369 9.12 16.82 -8.16
CA GLY A 369 8.59 17.57 -7.03
C GLY A 369 7.08 17.44 -6.91
N PRO A 370 6.47 18.17 -5.95
CA PRO A 370 5.04 18.14 -5.70
C PRO A 370 4.19 18.57 -6.90
N THR A 371 2.97 18.05 -6.98
CA THR A 371 1.97 18.48 -7.97
C THR A 371 0.58 18.62 -7.37
N GLY A 372 -0.03 19.80 -7.53
CA GLY A 372 -1.41 20.06 -7.11
C GLY A 372 -2.46 19.48 -8.06
N ARG A 373 -2.07 18.97 -9.24
CA ARG A 373 -3.00 18.34 -10.20
C ARG A 373 -3.68 17.09 -9.61
N VAL A 374 -3.09 16.49 -8.57
CA VAL A 374 -3.65 15.35 -7.85
C VAL A 374 -5.04 15.63 -7.28
N TYR A 375 -5.34 16.86 -6.89
CA TYR A 375 -6.68 17.24 -6.42
C TYR A 375 -7.75 17.26 -7.52
N LYS A 376 -7.36 17.15 -8.79
CA LYS A 376 -8.27 17.02 -9.94
C LYS A 376 -8.37 15.59 -10.43
N HIS A 377 -7.23 14.94 -10.70
CA HIS A 377 -7.23 13.60 -11.29
C HIS A 377 -7.30 12.49 -10.25
N GLU A 378 -6.96 12.76 -8.99
CA GLU A 378 -7.05 11.81 -7.87
C GLU A 378 -6.35 10.47 -8.16
N ILE A 379 -5.21 10.51 -8.86
CA ILE A 379 -4.43 9.31 -9.20
C ILE A 379 -3.57 8.96 -7.97
N PRO A 380 -3.67 7.74 -7.42
CA PRO A 380 -2.82 7.29 -6.31
C PRO A 380 -1.34 7.27 -6.65
N GLY A 381 -0.48 7.42 -5.64
CA GLY A 381 0.97 7.52 -5.82
C GLY A 381 1.56 6.42 -6.70
N GLY A 382 1.37 5.15 -6.33
CA GLY A 382 1.87 4.01 -7.12
C GLY A 382 1.28 3.90 -8.53
N GLN A 383 0.02 4.29 -8.72
CA GLN A 383 -0.61 4.29 -10.05
C GLN A 383 -0.05 5.41 -10.94
N LEU A 384 0.30 6.57 -10.38
CA LEU A 384 0.84 7.70 -11.12
C LEU A 384 2.17 7.35 -11.79
N SER A 385 3.07 6.72 -11.03
CA SER A 385 4.36 6.21 -11.53
C SER A 385 4.18 5.18 -12.65
N ASN A 386 3.27 4.21 -12.45
CA ASN A 386 3.00 3.16 -13.44
C ASN A 386 2.34 3.71 -14.71
N LEU A 387 1.33 4.58 -14.58
CA LEU A 387 0.60 5.18 -15.69
C LEU A 387 1.51 6.03 -16.57
N ARG A 388 2.49 6.73 -15.97
CA ARG A 388 3.51 7.48 -16.71
C ARG A 388 4.41 6.56 -17.54
N GLN A 389 4.88 5.45 -16.97
CA GLN A 389 5.68 4.47 -17.73
C GLN A 389 4.87 3.85 -18.88
N GLN A 390 3.60 3.52 -18.64
CA GLN A 390 2.69 3.04 -19.70
C GLN A 390 2.48 4.09 -20.79
N ALA A 391 2.25 5.36 -20.43
CA ALA A 391 2.12 6.44 -21.39
C ALA A 391 3.39 6.62 -22.23
N ILE A 392 4.58 6.55 -21.62
CA ILE A 392 5.87 6.60 -22.35
C ILE A 392 5.98 5.44 -23.33
N ALA A 393 5.66 4.22 -22.91
CA ALA A 393 5.70 3.03 -23.76
C ALA A 393 4.74 3.12 -24.97
N LEU A 394 3.63 3.84 -24.82
CA LEU A 394 2.65 4.12 -25.88
C LEU A 394 3.00 5.36 -26.74
N GLY A 395 4.15 6.00 -26.52
CA GLY A 395 4.55 7.22 -27.24
C GLY A 395 3.82 8.49 -26.77
N LEU A 396 3.10 8.44 -25.66
CA LEU A 396 2.32 9.54 -25.06
C LEU A 396 3.06 10.26 -23.92
N GLY A 397 4.35 9.96 -23.70
CA GLY A 397 5.12 10.49 -22.56
C GLY A 397 5.16 12.03 -22.47
N ASN A 398 5.18 12.72 -23.61
CA ASN A 398 5.17 14.19 -23.69
C ASN A 398 3.76 14.81 -23.59
N GLN A 399 2.72 14.00 -23.40
CA GLN A 399 1.32 14.43 -23.28
C GLN A 399 0.70 13.91 -21.98
N PHE A 400 1.50 13.77 -20.93
CA PHE A 400 1.03 13.15 -19.69
C PHE A 400 -0.09 13.95 -19.01
N GLU A 401 -0.08 15.28 -19.13
CA GLU A 401 -1.13 16.16 -18.63
C GLU A 401 -2.49 15.82 -19.27
N ARG A 402 -2.49 15.44 -20.55
CA ARG A 402 -3.69 14.98 -21.25
C ARG A 402 -4.18 13.64 -20.72
N VAL A 403 -3.27 12.74 -20.33
CA VAL A 403 -3.62 11.47 -19.67
C VAL A 403 -4.25 11.76 -18.30
N GLU A 404 -3.70 12.69 -17.52
CA GLU A 404 -4.26 13.09 -16.23
C GLU A 404 -5.66 13.73 -16.37
N ASP A 405 -5.85 14.61 -17.35
CA ASP A 405 -7.15 15.21 -17.64
C ASP A 405 -8.17 14.16 -18.08
N MET A 406 -7.73 13.18 -18.88
CA MET A 406 -8.56 12.07 -19.31
C MET A 406 -8.86 11.08 -18.17
N TYR A 407 -7.95 10.95 -17.20
CA TYR A 407 -8.18 10.16 -16.00
C TYR A 407 -9.26 10.79 -15.12
N ALA A 408 -9.25 12.12 -14.96
CA ALA A 408 -10.33 12.84 -14.29
C ALA A 408 -11.67 12.65 -15.02
N ALA A 409 -11.68 12.71 -16.36
CA ALA A 409 -12.89 12.47 -17.14
C ALA A 409 -13.39 11.01 -17.02
N ALA A 410 -12.48 10.04 -17.10
CA ALA A 410 -12.78 8.62 -16.89
C ALA A 410 -13.36 8.38 -15.49
N ASN A 411 -12.85 9.04 -14.45
CA ASN A 411 -13.42 8.96 -13.10
C ASN A 411 -14.90 9.39 -13.07
N GLU A 412 -15.25 10.51 -13.70
CA GLU A 412 -16.65 10.98 -13.77
C GLU A 412 -17.53 10.00 -14.56
N ILE A 413 -17.06 9.53 -15.72
CA ILE A 413 -17.78 8.56 -16.58
C ILE A 413 -18.08 7.26 -15.81
N LEU A 414 -17.12 6.82 -14.99
CA LEU A 414 -17.19 5.57 -14.23
C LEU A 414 -17.97 5.70 -12.91
N GLY A 415 -18.60 6.84 -12.63
CA GLY A 415 -19.42 7.04 -11.43
C GLY A 415 -18.62 7.46 -10.19
N ARG A 416 -17.45 8.08 -10.40
CA ARG A 416 -16.54 8.60 -9.36
C ARG A 416 -16.12 7.55 -8.31
N PRO A 417 -15.60 6.35 -8.66
CA PRO A 417 -15.20 5.36 -7.67
C PRO A 417 -14.06 5.85 -6.75
N PRO A 418 -13.92 5.29 -5.53
CA PRO A 418 -12.64 5.34 -4.84
C PRO A 418 -11.59 4.68 -5.73
N LYS A 419 -10.45 5.35 -5.91
CA LYS A 419 -9.41 4.92 -6.85
C LYS A 419 -8.22 4.39 -6.09
N VAL A 420 -8.18 3.08 -5.90
CA VAL A 420 -7.05 2.36 -5.31
C VAL A 420 -6.91 1.03 -6.08
N THR A 421 -5.86 0.25 -5.91
CA THR A 421 -5.73 -0.98 -6.71
C THR A 421 -6.88 -1.97 -6.36
N PRO A 422 -7.63 -2.51 -7.35
CA PRO A 422 -7.46 -2.36 -8.81
C PRO A 422 -8.37 -1.31 -9.49
N SER A 423 -9.32 -0.66 -8.81
CA SER A 423 -10.21 0.36 -9.42
C SER A 423 -9.42 1.50 -10.09
N SER A 424 -8.33 1.96 -9.48
CA SER A 424 -7.41 2.96 -10.06
C SER A 424 -6.79 2.53 -11.40
N LYS A 425 -6.57 1.23 -11.61
CA LYS A 425 -6.12 0.68 -12.90
C LYS A 425 -7.24 0.73 -13.93
N VAL A 426 -8.48 0.38 -13.56
CA VAL A 426 -9.64 0.46 -14.47
C VAL A 426 -9.78 1.88 -15.04
N VAL A 427 -9.72 2.90 -14.16
CA VAL A 427 -9.76 4.31 -14.57
C VAL A 427 -8.56 4.66 -15.46
N GLY A 428 -7.38 4.14 -15.16
CA GLY A 428 -6.15 4.35 -15.93
C GLY A 428 -6.19 3.74 -17.34
N ASP A 429 -6.67 2.50 -17.46
CA ASP A 429 -6.83 1.81 -18.73
C ASP A 429 -7.81 2.57 -19.64
N LEU A 430 -8.93 3.05 -19.09
CA LEU A 430 -9.87 3.89 -19.82
C LEU A 430 -9.23 5.21 -20.24
N ALA A 431 -8.50 5.88 -19.34
CA ALA A 431 -7.85 7.15 -19.63
C ALA A 431 -6.84 7.03 -20.78
N LEU A 432 -5.98 6.01 -20.76
CA LEU A 432 -5.03 5.73 -21.83
C LEU A 432 -5.74 5.43 -23.15
N HIS A 433 -6.80 4.62 -23.11
CA HIS A 433 -7.59 4.29 -24.29
C HIS A 433 -8.17 5.55 -24.93
N LEU A 434 -8.85 6.40 -24.15
CA LEU A 434 -9.46 7.63 -24.65
C LEU A 434 -8.42 8.61 -25.24
N VAL A 435 -7.22 8.70 -24.65
CA VAL A 435 -6.13 9.49 -25.23
C VAL A 435 -5.65 8.88 -26.56
N ALA A 436 -5.47 7.55 -26.61
CA ALA A 436 -4.97 6.84 -27.79
C ALA A 436 -5.90 6.97 -28.99
N VAL A 437 -7.21 6.92 -28.80
CA VAL A 437 -8.21 7.08 -29.87
C VAL A 437 -8.63 8.54 -30.11
N ASN A 438 -8.08 9.49 -29.32
CA ASN A 438 -8.48 10.89 -29.35
C ASN A 438 -10.01 11.09 -29.19
N ALA A 439 -10.60 10.35 -28.25
CA ALA A 439 -12.03 10.40 -27.98
C ALA A 439 -12.43 11.70 -27.28
N ASP A 440 -13.63 12.19 -27.59
CA ASP A 440 -14.34 13.15 -26.75
C ASP A 440 -14.96 12.38 -25.56
N PRO A 441 -14.62 12.71 -24.30
CA PRO A 441 -15.19 12.03 -23.13
C PRO A 441 -16.72 12.09 -23.09
N ALA A 442 -17.32 13.19 -23.55
CA ALA A 442 -18.77 13.34 -23.55
C ALA A 442 -19.43 12.41 -24.57
N ASP A 443 -18.84 12.28 -25.76
CA ASP A 443 -19.31 11.32 -26.77
C ASP A 443 -19.11 9.88 -26.31
N PHE A 444 -17.96 9.54 -25.70
CA PHE A 444 -17.74 8.22 -25.13
C PHE A 444 -18.77 7.87 -24.05
N ALA A 445 -19.07 8.81 -23.15
CA ALA A 445 -20.08 8.60 -22.11
C ALA A 445 -21.49 8.40 -22.68
N ALA A 446 -21.84 9.14 -23.73
CA ALA A 446 -23.14 9.03 -24.39
C ALA A 446 -23.24 7.78 -25.27
N ASN A 447 -22.16 7.41 -25.95
CA ASN A 447 -22.11 6.42 -27.01
C ASN A 447 -20.94 5.44 -26.88
N PRO A 448 -20.78 4.73 -25.74
CA PRO A 448 -19.62 3.86 -25.52
C PRO A 448 -19.51 2.72 -26.54
N GLN A 449 -20.62 2.32 -27.17
CA GLN A 449 -20.65 1.31 -28.23
C GLN A 449 -19.92 1.72 -29.53
N ASN A 450 -19.58 3.00 -29.69
CA ASN A 450 -18.78 3.48 -30.82
C ASN A 450 -17.28 3.22 -30.64
N TYR A 451 -16.87 2.69 -29.49
CA TYR A 451 -15.48 2.55 -29.09
C TYR A 451 -15.16 1.11 -28.63
N ASP A 452 -13.90 0.71 -28.78
CA ASP A 452 -13.39 -0.55 -28.21
C ASP A 452 -13.13 -0.38 -26.71
N ILE A 453 -14.13 -0.74 -25.89
CA ILE A 453 -14.07 -0.56 -24.43
C ILE A 453 -13.07 -1.57 -23.82
N PRO A 454 -12.09 -1.13 -23.00
CA PRO A 454 -11.15 -2.03 -22.34
C PRO A 454 -11.83 -3.10 -21.47
N ASP A 455 -11.29 -4.32 -21.45
CA ASP A 455 -11.85 -5.45 -20.68
C ASP A 455 -11.96 -5.14 -19.18
N SER A 456 -10.99 -4.40 -18.63
CA SER A 456 -11.02 -3.99 -17.22
C SER A 456 -12.21 -3.07 -16.90
N VAL A 457 -12.62 -2.22 -17.84
CA VAL A 457 -13.82 -1.37 -17.71
C VAL A 457 -15.08 -2.20 -17.83
N VAL A 458 -15.12 -3.18 -18.74
CA VAL A 458 -16.25 -4.09 -18.89
C VAL A 458 -16.45 -4.93 -17.63
N GLY A 459 -15.37 -5.52 -17.09
CA GLY A 459 -15.40 -6.30 -15.85
C GLY A 459 -15.84 -5.47 -14.66
N PHE A 460 -15.29 -4.26 -14.51
CA PHE A 460 -15.73 -3.31 -13.48
C PHE A 460 -17.23 -2.98 -13.60
N MET A 461 -17.71 -2.61 -14.78
CA MET A 461 -19.13 -2.33 -15.01
C MET A 461 -20.02 -3.54 -14.77
N ALA A 462 -19.48 -4.76 -14.90
CA ALA A 462 -20.22 -5.97 -14.59
C ALA A 462 -20.32 -6.25 -13.08
N GLY A 463 -19.58 -5.54 -12.23
CA GLY A 463 -19.58 -5.73 -10.77
C GLY A 463 -18.49 -6.66 -10.27
N GLU A 464 -17.44 -6.94 -11.06
CA GLU A 464 -16.34 -7.84 -10.66
C GLU A 464 -15.59 -7.38 -9.41
N LEU A 465 -15.63 -6.07 -9.10
CA LEU A 465 -14.91 -5.47 -7.98
C LEU A 465 -15.81 -5.18 -6.75
N GLY A 466 -17.04 -5.68 -6.72
CA GLY A 466 -18.04 -5.32 -5.71
C GLY A 466 -18.93 -4.15 -6.16
N ASP A 467 -19.67 -3.57 -5.23
CA ASP A 467 -20.61 -2.50 -5.52
C ASP A 467 -20.03 -1.09 -5.32
N LEU A 468 -20.48 -0.16 -6.18
CA LEU A 468 -20.01 1.23 -6.17
C LEU A 468 -20.80 2.06 -5.13
N PRO A 469 -20.14 2.83 -4.24
CA PRO A 469 -20.84 3.61 -3.21
C PRO A 469 -21.90 4.58 -3.72
N GLY A 470 -21.66 5.19 -4.89
CA GLY A 470 -22.59 6.13 -5.52
C GLY A 470 -23.69 5.48 -6.36
N GLY A 471 -23.74 4.14 -6.41
CA GLY A 471 -24.51 3.41 -7.40
C GLY A 471 -23.89 3.50 -8.79
N TRP A 472 -24.29 2.58 -9.66
CA TRP A 472 -23.72 2.47 -11.00
C TRP A 472 -24.21 3.57 -11.95
N PRO A 473 -23.36 4.12 -12.84
CA PRO A 473 -23.75 5.19 -13.76
C PRO A 473 -24.64 4.65 -14.89
N GLU A 474 -25.94 4.90 -14.80
CA GLU A 474 -26.92 4.58 -15.85
C GLU A 474 -27.27 5.82 -16.69
N PRO A 475 -27.50 5.69 -18.01
CA PRO A 475 -27.57 4.45 -18.80
C PRO A 475 -26.21 3.96 -19.31
N PHE A 476 -25.08 4.53 -18.87
CA PHE A 476 -23.75 4.19 -19.37
C PHE A 476 -23.41 2.71 -19.15
N ARG A 477 -23.59 2.19 -17.92
CA ARG A 477 -23.37 0.77 -17.59
C ARG A 477 -24.17 -0.15 -18.50
N THR A 478 -25.48 0.11 -18.67
CA THR A 478 -26.33 -0.67 -19.58
C THR A 478 -25.76 -0.73 -21.00
N LYS A 479 -25.29 0.39 -21.54
CA LYS A 479 -24.71 0.46 -22.89
C LYS A 479 -23.37 -0.29 -23.00
N VAL A 480 -22.49 -0.17 -21.99
CA VAL A 480 -21.20 -0.89 -21.95
C VAL A 480 -21.39 -2.41 -21.98
N LEU A 481 -22.40 -2.90 -21.27
CA LEU A 481 -22.68 -4.33 -21.13
C LEU A 481 -23.56 -4.90 -22.25
N GLN A 482 -24.09 -4.06 -23.14
CA GLN A 482 -24.99 -4.50 -24.21
C GLN A 482 -24.31 -5.54 -25.11
N GLY A 483 -24.92 -6.73 -25.20
CA GLY A 483 -24.39 -7.84 -25.99
C GLY A 483 -23.17 -8.54 -25.39
N LYS A 484 -22.73 -8.16 -24.17
CA LYS A 484 -21.62 -8.79 -23.46
C LYS A 484 -22.17 -9.76 -22.40
N ASN A 485 -21.51 -10.91 -22.27
CA ASN A 485 -21.80 -11.91 -21.22
C ASN A 485 -20.52 -12.14 -20.39
N PRO A 486 -20.07 -11.14 -19.61
CA PRO A 486 -18.89 -11.28 -18.79
C PRO A 486 -19.11 -12.39 -17.76
N LYS A 487 -18.13 -13.30 -17.65
CA LYS A 487 -18.14 -14.40 -16.68
C LYS A 487 -17.05 -14.16 -15.65
N PHE A 488 -17.46 -13.81 -14.45
CA PHE A 488 -16.61 -13.69 -13.27
C PHE A 488 -17.32 -14.45 -12.15
N GLY A 489 -16.57 -15.27 -11.44
CA GLY A 489 -17.09 -16.17 -10.43
C GLY A 489 -15.95 -16.82 -9.67
N LEU A 490 -16.23 -17.22 -8.45
CA LEU A 490 -15.27 -17.92 -7.62
C LEU A 490 -15.02 -19.31 -8.19
N VAL A 491 -13.75 -19.63 -8.45
CA VAL A 491 -13.34 -21.00 -8.73
C VAL A 491 -13.30 -21.73 -7.39
N ALA A 492 -14.16 -22.72 -7.20
CA ALA A 492 -14.19 -23.51 -5.97
C ALA A 492 -12.84 -24.21 -5.73
N VAL A 493 -12.44 -24.31 -4.47
CA VAL A 493 -11.25 -25.07 -4.08
C VAL A 493 -11.52 -26.56 -4.28
N SER A 494 -10.54 -27.29 -4.82
CA SER A 494 -10.68 -28.73 -5.02
C SER A 494 -10.71 -29.48 -3.66
N PRO A 495 -11.39 -30.64 -3.55
CA PRO A 495 -11.39 -31.41 -2.32
C PRO A 495 -10.00 -31.84 -1.83
N ASP A 496 -9.06 -32.06 -2.77
CA ASP A 496 -7.67 -32.42 -2.46
C ASP A 496 -6.89 -31.23 -1.89
N ASP A 497 -7.16 -30.01 -2.36
CA ASP A 497 -6.50 -28.80 -1.87
C ASP A 497 -7.07 -28.32 -0.53
N LEU A 498 -8.33 -28.66 -0.21
CA LEU A 498 -8.91 -28.41 1.13
C LEU A 498 -8.31 -29.30 2.23
N GLN A 499 -7.61 -30.38 1.87
CA GLN A 499 -6.95 -31.28 2.81
C GLN A 499 -5.48 -30.92 3.09
N LYS A 500 -4.91 -30.01 2.30
CA LYS A 500 -3.55 -29.49 2.48
C LYS A 500 -3.59 -28.24 3.33
#